data_AF-A0A7W8HZY9-F1
#
_entry.id   AF-A0A7W8HZY9-F1
#
_cell.length_a   1.000
_cell.length_b   1.000
_cell.length_c   1.000
_cell.angle_alpha   90.00
_cell.angle_beta   90.00
_cell.angle_gamma   90.00
#
_symmetry.space_group_name_H-M   'P 1'
#
loop_
_entity.id
_entity.type
_entity.pdbx_description
1 polymer ?
#
loop_
_entity_poly.entity_id
_entity_poly.type
_entity_poly.pdbx_seq_one_letter_code
_entity_poly.pdbx_strand_id
1 'polypeptide(L)'
;MHLSEVDGLDARTTWWIPAVVAPERNWPGAPGCRRGARYVVNRETLRASRDAFDPFDSRLSCLNWIMSHRSALNEALPGAAIRAVRLDRWLLGMD
;
A
#
# COMPACT_ATOMS: atom_id res chain seq x y z
N MET A 1 3.05 -10.25 -4.75
CA MET A 1 2.73 -11.20 -3.67
C MET A 1 1.28 -10.99 -3.19
N HIS A 2 0.57 -12.05 -2.81
CA HIS A 2 -0.74 -11.96 -2.16
C HIS A 2 -0.62 -11.92 -0.63
N LEU A 3 -1.58 -11.28 0.04
CA LEU A 3 -1.69 -11.21 1.50
C LEU A 3 -1.75 -12.59 2.15
N SER A 4 -2.33 -13.57 1.45
CA SER A 4 -2.34 -14.98 1.86
C SER A 4 -0.96 -15.65 1.80
N GLU A 5 0.02 -15.04 1.13
CA GLU A 5 1.39 -15.55 1.00
C GLU A 5 2.36 -14.86 1.99
N VAL A 6 1.84 -14.01 2.89
CA VAL A 6 2.64 -13.34 3.93
C VAL A 6 3.41 -14.34 4.81
N ASP A 7 2.85 -15.53 5.04
CA ASP A 7 3.52 -16.60 5.79
C ASP A 7 4.84 -17.07 5.15
N GLY A 8 5.05 -16.78 3.87
CA GLY A 8 6.30 -17.06 3.15
C GLY A 8 7.39 -16.01 3.34
N LEU A 9 7.11 -14.89 4.02
CA LEU A 9 8.10 -13.86 4.32
C LEU A 9 8.93 -14.26 5.55
N ASP A 10 10.23 -13.94 5.50
CA ASP A 10 11.08 -14.08 6.67
C ASP A 10 10.57 -13.16 7.80
N ALA A 11 10.05 -13.79 8.86
CA ALA A 11 9.51 -13.12 10.04
C ALA A 11 10.55 -12.30 10.82
N ARG A 12 11.85 -12.53 10.58
CA ARG A 12 12.93 -11.75 11.20
C ARG A 12 13.15 -10.41 10.49
N THR A 13 12.66 -10.28 9.27
CA THR A 13 12.82 -9.07 8.46
C THR A 13 11.64 -8.13 8.68
N THR A 14 11.94 -6.85 8.90
CA THR A 14 10.88 -5.81 8.96
C THR A 14 10.52 -5.37 7.55
N TRP A 15 9.37 -5.84 7.08
CA TRP A 15 8.87 -5.51 5.74
C TRP A 15 8.10 -4.19 5.72
N TRP A 16 8.27 -3.46 4.62
CA TRP A 16 7.63 -2.18 4.36
C TRP A 16 6.78 -2.24 3.11
N ILE A 17 5.63 -1.58 3.13
CA ILE A 17 4.71 -1.54 1.99
C ILE A 17 4.22 -0.11 1.74
N PRO A 18 3.97 0.25 0.47
CA PRO A 18 3.21 1.44 0.14
C PRO A 18 1.73 1.17 0.42
N ALA A 19 1.10 2.05 1.20
CA ALA A 19 -0.30 1.92 1.58
C ALA A 19 -1.04 3.25 1.47
N VAL A 20 -2.35 3.16 1.30
CA VAL A 20 -3.27 4.30 1.24
C VAL A 20 -4.52 4.05 2.08
N VAL A 21 -5.08 5.14 2.57
CA VAL A 21 -6.40 5.16 3.20
C VAL A 21 -7.33 5.95 2.28
N ALA A 22 -8.49 5.38 1.95
CA ALA A 22 -9.47 6.01 1.09
C ALA A 22 -9.92 7.35 1.71
N PRO A 23 -9.68 8.49 1.02
CA PRO A 23 -9.97 9.81 1.58
C PRO A 23 -11.48 10.07 1.71
N GLU A 24 -12.28 9.40 0.87
CA GLU A 24 -13.72 9.57 0.76
C GLU A 24 -14.44 8.26 0.41
N ARG A 25 -15.77 8.28 0.47
CA ARG A 25 -16.62 7.15 0.04
C ARG A 25 -16.65 7.11 -1.48
N ASN A 26 -16.64 5.91 -2.06
CA ASN A 26 -16.63 5.70 -3.50
C ASN A 26 -15.46 6.41 -4.20
N TRP A 27 -14.32 6.49 -3.50
CA TRP A 27 -13.11 7.12 -4.00
C TRP A 27 -12.67 6.51 -5.34
N PRO A 28 -12.28 7.32 -6.36
CA PRO A 28 -11.95 6.82 -7.70
C PRO A 28 -10.85 5.76 -7.74
N GLY A 29 -9.88 5.81 -6.81
CA GLY A 29 -8.81 4.80 -6.72
C GLY A 29 -9.30 3.43 -6.25
N ALA A 30 -10.49 3.34 -5.64
CA ALA A 30 -11.15 2.09 -5.25
C ALA A 30 -12.69 2.25 -5.23
N PRO A 31 -13.37 2.11 -6.38
CA PRO A 31 -14.82 2.28 -6.45
C PRO A 31 -15.59 1.36 -5.49
N GLY A 32 -16.68 1.87 -4.92
CA GLY A 32 -17.48 1.16 -3.90
C GLY A 32 -16.89 1.16 -2.49
N CYS A 33 -15.70 1.75 -2.27
CA CYS A 33 -15.10 1.81 -0.94
C CYS A 33 -15.85 2.74 0.03
N ARG A 34 -15.59 2.54 1.33
CA ARG A 34 -15.95 3.49 2.38
C ARG A 34 -14.78 4.43 2.64
N ARG A 35 -15.08 5.65 3.09
CA ARG A 35 -14.05 6.56 3.64
C ARG A 35 -13.31 5.85 4.78
N GLY A 36 -11.99 5.99 4.82
CA GLY A 36 -11.14 5.33 5.81
C GLY A 36 -10.79 3.87 5.48
N ALA A 37 -11.28 3.32 4.36
CA ALA A 37 -10.90 1.97 3.95
C ALA A 37 -9.41 1.90 3.61
N ARG A 38 -8.76 0.83 4.07
CA ARG A 38 -7.31 0.61 3.97
C ARG A 38 -6.98 -0.26 2.76
N TYR A 39 -5.98 0.18 2.00
CA TYR A 39 -5.48 -0.53 0.83
C TYR A 39 -3.96 -0.52 0.81
N VAL A 40 -3.39 -1.61 0.31
CA VAL A 40 -1.99 -1.65 -0.11
C VAL A 40 -1.90 -1.17 -1.56
N VAL A 41 -0.74 -0.65 -1.97
CA VAL A 41 -0.52 -0.27 -3.37
C VAL A 41 0.23 -1.39 -4.06
N ASN A 42 -0.37 -1.94 -5.11
CA ASN A 42 0.29 -2.94 -5.95
C ASN A 42 1.37 -2.27 -6.80
N ARG A 43 2.60 -2.79 -6.79
CA ARG A 43 3.75 -2.13 -7.42
C ARG A 43 3.75 -2.22 -8.94
N GLU A 44 3.13 -3.25 -9.50
CA GLU A 44 3.07 -3.49 -10.94
C GLU A 44 1.98 -2.65 -11.60
N THR A 45 0.81 -2.56 -10.95
CA THR A 45 -0.37 -1.87 -11.49
C THR A 45 -0.52 -0.45 -10.98
N LEU A 46 0.18 -0.08 -9.91
CA LEU A 46 0.08 1.21 -9.19
C LEU A 46 -1.32 1.49 -8.62
N ARG A 47 -2.16 0.45 -8.51
CA ARG A 47 -3.54 0.56 -8.03
C ARG A 47 -3.65 0.18 -6.56
N ALA A 48 -4.68 0.72 -5.91
CA ALA A 48 -5.12 0.25 -4.61
C ALA A 48 -5.58 -1.21 -4.72
N SER A 49 -5.04 -2.05 -3.87
CA SER A 49 -5.39 -3.46 -3.76
C SER A 49 -5.70 -3.81 -2.31
N ARG A 50 -6.58 -4.78 -2.11
CA ARG A 50 -6.80 -5.37 -0.79
C ARG A 50 -5.80 -6.47 -0.50
N ASP A 51 -5.37 -7.18 -1.55
CA ASP A 51 -4.74 -8.48 -1.37
C ASP A 51 -3.37 -8.56 -2.04
N ALA A 52 -3.07 -7.72 -3.04
CA ALA A 52 -1.85 -7.83 -3.84
C ALA A 52 -0.87 -6.68 -3.57
N PHE A 53 0.34 -6.99 -3.13
CA PHE A 53 1.41 -6.03 -2.89
C PHE A 53 2.78 -6.69 -3.05
N ASP A 54 3.83 -5.88 -3.13
CA ASP A 54 5.21 -6.36 -3.13
C ASP A 54 6.00 -5.59 -2.07
N PRO A 55 6.47 -6.26 -1.00
CA PRO A 55 7.12 -5.58 0.11
C PRO A 55 8.53 -5.11 -0.24
N PHE A 56 9.03 -4.19 0.58
CA PHE A 56 10.41 -3.72 0.60
C PHE A 56 11.07 -4.15 1.90
N ASP A 57 12.35 -4.49 1.80
CA ASP A 57 13.23 -4.82 2.93
C ASP A 57 13.55 -3.60 3.82
N SER A 58 13.35 -2.39 3.31
CA SER A 58 13.61 -1.16 4.05
C SER A 58 12.60 -0.04 3.75
N ARG A 59 12.41 0.83 4.74
CA ARG A 59 11.59 2.05 4.59
C ARG A 59 12.11 2.96 3.48
N LEU A 60 13.43 3.08 3.39
CA LEU A 60 14.08 3.96 2.42
C LEU A 60 13.81 3.49 0.99
N SER A 61 13.95 2.19 0.72
CA SER A 61 13.62 1.59 -0.58
C SER A 61 12.16 1.85 -0.96
N CYS A 62 11.24 1.69 0.01
CA CYS A 62 9.82 1.97 -0.20
C CYS A 62 9.55 3.44 -0.53
N LEU A 63 10.12 4.37 0.24
CA LEU A 63 9.97 5.81 0.00
C LEU A 63 10.56 6.23 -1.35
N ASN A 64 11.74 5.73 -1.69
CA ASN A 64 12.37 5.99 -2.99
C ASN A 64 11.47 5.52 -4.13
N TRP A 65 10.86 4.33 -4.00
CA TRP A 65 9.91 3.84 -5.00
C TRP A 65 8.67 4.74 -5.13
N ILE A 66 8.06 5.15 -4.00
CA ILE A 66 6.91 6.08 -3.99
C ILE A 66 7.29 7.38 -4.70
N MET A 67 8.46 7.94 -4.41
CA MET A 67 8.92 9.19 -5.00
C MET A 67 9.16 9.05 -6.51
N SER A 68 9.79 7.95 -6.96
CA SER A 68 10.04 7.70 -8.38
C SER A 68 8.77 7.49 -9.21
N HIS A 69 7.67 7.03 -8.59
CA HIS A 69 6.39 6.77 -9.28
C HIS A 69 5.32 7.82 -8.97
N ARG A 70 5.69 8.94 -8.33
CA ARG A 70 4.73 9.91 -7.76
C ARG A 70 3.68 10.41 -8.76
N SER A 71 4.06 10.67 -10.02
CA SER A 71 3.11 11.16 -11.03
C SER A 71 2.02 10.13 -11.33
N ALA A 72 2.43 8.91 -11.70
CA ALA A 72 1.51 7.83 -12.01
C ALA A 72 0.65 7.42 -10.80
N LEU A 73 1.23 7.48 -9.61
CA LEU A 73 0.51 7.25 -8.36
C LEU A 73 -0.56 8.31 -8.07
N ASN A 74 -0.27 9.59 -8.34
CA ASN A 74 -1.27 10.65 -8.17
C ASN A 74 -2.43 10.54 -9.17
N GLU A 75 -2.14 10.07 -10.39
CA GLU A 75 -3.16 9.81 -11.40
C GLU A 75 -4.04 8.61 -11.02
N ALA A 76 -3.42 7.51 -10.56
CA ALA A 76 -4.14 6.29 -10.18
C ALA A 76 -4.89 6.42 -8.84
N LEU A 77 -4.35 7.21 -7.90
CA LEU A 77 -4.81 7.30 -6.51
C LEU A 77 -5.12 8.77 -6.13
N PRO A 78 -6.06 9.43 -6.83
CA PRO A 78 -6.24 10.87 -6.73
C PRO A 78 -6.67 11.28 -5.32
N GLY A 79 -5.97 12.27 -4.75
CA GLY A 79 -6.30 12.82 -3.43
C GLY A 79 -6.00 11.90 -2.24
N ALA A 80 -5.45 10.71 -2.46
CA ALA A 80 -5.01 9.84 -1.36
C ALA A 80 -3.56 10.11 -0.97
N ALA A 81 -3.28 10.10 0.33
CA ALA A 81 -1.92 10.19 0.84
C ALA A 81 -1.28 8.79 0.86
N ILE A 82 -0.25 8.59 0.04
CA ILE A 82 0.51 7.34 -0.02
C ILE A 82 1.61 7.37 1.04
N ARG A 83 1.65 6.34 1.89
CA ARG A 83 2.60 6.24 3.00
C ARG A 83 3.37 4.93 2.91
N ALA A 84 4.65 4.98 3.28
CA ALA A 84 5.42 3.78 3.58
C ALA A 84 5.09 3.35 5.02
N VAL A 85 4.45 2.19 5.18
CA VAL A 85 4.05 1.63 6.49
C VAL A 85 4.73 0.28 6.71
N ARG A 86 4.88 -0.13 7.96
CA ARG A 86 5.37 -1.47 8.28
C ARG A 86 4.26 -2.49 8.04
N LEU A 87 4.59 -3.58 7.36
CA LEU A 87 3.63 -4.62 7.00
C LEU A 87 3.00 -5.25 8.24
N ASP A 88 3.81 -5.62 9.23
CA ASP A 88 3.35 -6.26 10.48
C ASP A 88 2.29 -5.42 11.22
N ARG A 89 2.53 -4.11 11.36
CA ARG A 89 1.58 -3.19 11.99
C ARG A 89 0.34 -2.99 11.14
N TRP A 90 0.51 -2.87 9.83
CA TRP A 90 -0.59 -2.65 8.90
C TRP A 90 -1.60 -3.81 8.92
N LEU A 91 -1.10 -5.05 8.93
CA LEU A 91 -1.92 -6.26 9.02
C LEU A 91 -2.73 -6.34 10.31
N LEU A 92 -2.16 -5.84 11.41
CA LEU A 92 -2.81 -5.78 12.72
C LEU A 92 -3.77 -4.59 12.87
N GLY A 93 -3.99 -3.82 11.80
CA GLY A 93 -4.86 -2.66 11.88
C GLY A 93 -4.23 -1.46 12.60
N MET A 94 -2.91 -1.46 12.82
CA MET A 94 -2.18 -0.37 13.47
C MET A 94 -1.51 0.53 12.43
N ASP A 95 -1.33 1.81 12.77
CA ASP A 95 -0.55 2.80 12.00
C ASP A 95 0.47 3.49 12.92
#